data_AF-A0A7S3BA13-F1
#
_entry.id   AF-A0A7S3BA13-F1
#
_cell.length_a   1.000
_cell.length_b   1.000
_cell.length_c   1.000
_cell.angle_alpha   90.00
_cell.angle_beta   90.00
_cell.angle_gamma   90.00
#
_symmetry.space_group_name_H-M   'P 1'
#
loop_
_entity.id
_entity.type
_entity.pdbx_description
1 polymer ?
#
loop_
_entity_poly.entity_id
_entity_poly.type
_entity_poly.pdbx_seq_one_letter_code
_entity_poly.pdbx_strand_id
1 'polypeptide(L)'
;QFDGRLSLTTHRGRYLLYSRANLRLGVVAGGRAVQVTQSDHLDVGWKPWQLVHLDGVDRDERDIYFFAVQANPVDPSSLLAIFPLTEPPLACIALAVSYDGVRFSRPINVRQSKFGVRTHDKNGERPTRLEWRGGGHPPAGRGGG
;
A
#
# COMPACT_ATOMS: atom_id res chain seq x y z
N GLN A 1 -4.47 5.39 -13.99
CA GLN A 1 -4.91 6.64 -13.33
C GLN A 1 -4.08 6.83 -12.06
N PHE A 2 -3.47 8.00 -11.90
CA PHE A 2 -2.63 8.37 -10.77
C PHE A 2 -3.49 9.20 -9.81
N ASP A 3 -3.85 8.68 -8.64
CA ASP A 3 -4.68 9.42 -7.64
C ASP A 3 -3.90 9.72 -6.34
N GLY A 4 -2.59 9.46 -6.33
CA GLY A 4 -1.87 9.10 -5.12
C GLY A 4 -0.74 10.04 -4.69
N ARG A 5 -0.31 9.85 -3.44
CA ARG A 5 0.89 10.46 -2.86
C ARG A 5 2.15 9.80 -3.42
N LEU A 6 3.18 10.61 -3.69
CA LEU A 6 4.53 10.17 -4.01
C LEU A 6 5.42 10.23 -2.77
N SER A 7 6.37 9.32 -2.70
CA SER A 7 7.49 9.40 -1.75
C SER A 7 8.79 9.28 -2.51
N LEU A 8 9.63 10.31 -2.41
CA LEU A 8 10.97 10.36 -3.00
C LEU A 8 11.99 10.30 -1.88
N THR A 9 12.99 9.44 -2.02
CA THR A 9 14.11 9.37 -1.09
C THR A 9 15.42 9.12 -1.84
N THR A 10 16.54 9.33 -1.17
CA THR A 10 17.86 8.98 -1.67
C THR A 10 18.42 7.80 -0.87
N HIS A 11 18.93 6.80 -1.58
CA HIS A 11 19.54 5.62 -0.97
C HIS A 11 20.75 5.17 -1.78
N ARG A 12 21.90 5.03 -1.12
CA ARG A 12 23.16 4.57 -1.76
C ARG A 12 23.47 5.31 -3.06
N GLY A 13 23.30 6.63 -3.06
CA GLY A 13 23.59 7.50 -4.20
C GLY A 13 22.54 7.51 -5.31
N ARG A 14 21.38 6.87 -5.12
CA ARG A 14 20.27 6.83 -6.08
C ARG A 14 19.03 7.50 -5.55
N TYR A 15 18.23 8.07 -6.44
CA TYR A 15 16.87 8.50 -6.17
C TYR A 15 15.91 7.32 -6.33
N LEU A 16 15.04 7.13 -5.34
CA LEU A 16 13.97 6.13 -5.37
C LEU A 16 12.63 6.85 -5.23
N LEU A 17 11.75 6.66 -6.21
CA LEU A 17 10.42 7.24 -6.24
C LEU A 17 9.37 6.15 -6.12
N TYR A 18 8.57 6.22 -5.05
CA TYR A 18 7.50 5.29 -4.76
C TYR A 18 6.15 5.87 -5.13
N SER A 19 5.30 5.06 -5.76
CA SER A 19 3.92 5.40 -6.07
C SER A 19 2.99 4.21 -5.86
N ARG A 20 1.69 4.47 -5.73
CA ARG A 20 0.69 3.40 -5.66
C ARG A 20 0.58 2.67 -7.00
N ALA A 21 0.47 1.35 -6.94
CA ALA A 21 0.10 0.50 -8.06
C ALA A 21 -1.30 -0.09 -7.83
N ASN A 22 -2.21 0.13 -8.77
CA ASN A 22 -3.52 -0.53 -8.77
C ASN A 22 -3.44 -1.75 -9.68
N LEU A 23 -3.35 -2.95 -9.09
CA LEU A 23 -3.17 -4.20 -9.81
C LEU A 23 -4.49 -4.79 -10.32
N ARG A 24 -5.60 -4.45 -9.66
CA ARG A 24 -6.94 -4.90 -10.04
C ARG A 24 -7.86 -3.68 -10.19
N LEU A 25 -8.34 -3.45 -11.41
CA LEU A 25 -9.27 -2.36 -11.71
C LEU A 25 -10.70 -2.77 -11.34
N GLY A 26 -11.49 -1.85 -10.81
CA GLY A 26 -12.93 -2.06 -10.56
C GLY A 26 -13.28 -2.87 -9.30
N VAL A 27 -12.31 -3.28 -8.48
CA VAL A 27 -12.57 -3.91 -7.18
C VAL A 27 -12.57 -2.90 -6.04
N VAL A 28 -13.51 -3.08 -5.11
CA VAL A 28 -13.70 -2.18 -3.96
C VAL A 28 -12.56 -2.32 -2.94
N ALA A 29 -12.02 -3.53 -2.75
CA ALA A 29 -10.95 -3.86 -1.81
C ALA A 29 -10.00 -4.91 -2.38
N GLY A 30 -8.73 -4.85 -1.97
CA GLY A 30 -7.64 -5.70 -2.44
C GLY A 30 -7.03 -5.21 -3.76
N GLY A 31 -5.77 -5.58 -4.00
CA GLY A 31 -5.06 -5.30 -5.25
C GLY A 31 -4.44 -3.90 -5.33
N ARG A 32 -4.35 -3.18 -4.21
CA ARG A 32 -3.56 -1.93 -4.12
C ARG A 32 -2.19 -2.24 -3.53
N ALA A 33 -1.15 -1.95 -4.30
CA ALA A 33 0.24 -2.19 -3.94
C ALA A 33 1.06 -0.91 -4.10
N VAL A 34 2.38 -1.04 -3.94
CA VAL A 34 3.34 0.03 -4.19
C VAL A 34 4.31 -0.42 -5.27
N GLN A 35 4.74 0.53 -6.09
CA GLN A 35 5.79 0.36 -7.08
C GLN A 35 6.86 1.42 -6.87
N VAL A 36 8.07 1.11 -7.31
CA VAL A 36 9.24 1.97 -7.22
C VAL A 36 9.90 2.10 -8.58
N THR A 37 10.36 3.30 -8.90
CA THR A 37 11.35 3.53 -9.95
C THR A 37 12.58 4.19 -9.32
N GLN A 38 13.73 4.03 -9.98
CA GLN A 38 15.00 4.55 -9.51
C GLN A 38 15.75 5.28 -10.61
N SER A 39 16.54 6.27 -10.22
CA SER A 39 17.48 6.96 -11.11
C SER A 39 18.72 7.39 -10.34
N ASP A 40 19.84 7.54 -11.04
CA ASP A 40 21.05 8.18 -10.51
C ASP A 40 20.95 9.73 -10.56
N HIS A 41 20.03 10.26 -11.37
CA HIS A 41 19.75 11.70 -11.51
C HIS A 41 18.25 12.00 -11.36
N LEU A 42 17.91 13.14 -10.76
CA LEU A 42 16.52 13.45 -10.43
C LEU A 42 15.66 13.75 -11.67
N ASP A 43 16.26 14.32 -12.69
CA ASP A 43 15.63 14.88 -13.89
C ASP A 43 15.56 13.90 -15.07
N VAL A 44 16.45 12.90 -15.12
CA VAL A 44 16.57 11.96 -16.24
C VAL A 44 16.95 10.56 -15.78
N GLY A 45 16.82 9.56 -16.66
CA GLY A 45 17.38 8.22 -16.41
C GLY A 45 16.55 7.31 -15.52
N TRP A 46 15.28 7.65 -15.26
CA TRP A 46 14.37 6.80 -14.50
C TRP A 46 14.17 5.43 -15.15
N LYS A 47 14.41 4.38 -14.37
CA LYS A 47 14.22 2.99 -14.82
C LYS A 47 12.73 2.64 -14.93
N PRO A 48 12.37 1.55 -15.63
CA PRO A 48 11.01 1.03 -15.57
C PRO A 48 10.57 0.78 -14.12
N TRP A 49 9.28 1.04 -13.85
CA TRP A 49 8.67 0.80 -12.56
C TRP A 49 8.71 -0.68 -12.20
N GLN A 50 8.99 -0.98 -10.94
CA GLN A 50 9.04 -2.32 -10.38
C GLN A 50 8.09 -2.38 -9.19
N LEU A 51 7.35 -3.49 -9.05
CA LEU A 51 6.51 -3.68 -7.88
C LEU A 51 7.37 -3.91 -6.64
N VAL A 52 7.00 -3.24 -5.56
CA VAL A 52 7.56 -3.50 -4.23
C VAL A 52 7.09 -4.86 -3.73
N HIS A 53 8.00 -5.59 -3.10
CA HIS A 53 7.71 -6.85 -2.42
C HIS A 53 7.73 -6.63 -0.90
N LEU A 54 6.72 -7.13 -0.20
CA LEU A 54 6.67 -7.19 1.26
C LEU A 54 6.60 -8.63 1.70
N ASP A 55 7.53 -9.06 2.55
CA ASP A 55 7.60 -10.46 2.96
C ASP A 55 6.34 -10.89 3.72
N GLY A 56 5.69 -11.97 3.26
CA GLY A 56 4.51 -12.53 3.91
C GLY A 56 3.22 -11.71 3.76
N VAL A 57 3.19 -10.74 2.84
CA VAL A 57 1.97 -9.98 2.52
C VAL A 57 1.41 -10.48 1.19
N ASP A 58 0.20 -11.02 1.20
CA ASP A 58 -0.54 -11.25 -0.03
C ASP A 58 -1.19 -9.94 -0.52
N ARG A 59 -0.67 -9.43 -1.64
CA ARG A 59 -1.11 -8.18 -2.28
C ARG A 59 -2.47 -8.28 -2.94
N ASP A 60 -2.97 -9.49 -3.20
CA ASP A 60 -4.28 -9.67 -3.83
C ASP A 60 -5.42 -9.53 -2.81
N GLU A 61 -5.14 -9.77 -1.54
CA GLU A 61 -6.12 -9.73 -0.45
C GLU A 61 -6.04 -8.45 0.39
N ARG A 62 -4.97 -7.66 0.22
CA ARG A 62 -4.63 -6.51 1.04
C ARG A 62 -4.49 -5.25 0.20
N ASP A 63 -4.69 -4.11 0.83
CA ASP A 63 -4.49 -2.80 0.23
C ASP A 63 -3.38 -2.04 0.95
N ILE A 64 -2.43 -1.56 0.15
CA ILE A 64 -1.41 -0.59 0.56
C ILE A 64 -1.64 0.66 -0.28
N TYR A 65 -1.92 1.78 0.39
CA TYR A 65 -2.30 3.00 -0.31
C TYR A 65 -1.10 3.81 -0.78
N PHE A 66 -0.09 3.98 0.07
CA PHE A 66 1.14 4.67 -0.26
C PHE A 66 2.22 4.29 0.75
N PHE A 67 3.48 4.44 0.36
CA PHE A 67 4.60 4.43 1.30
C PHE A 67 5.03 5.85 1.62
N ALA A 68 5.37 6.11 2.88
CA ALA A 68 6.30 7.16 3.26
C ALA A 68 7.65 6.49 3.56
N VAL A 69 8.62 6.64 2.66
CA VAL A 69 9.95 6.02 2.76
C VAL A 69 11.01 7.07 3.05
N GLN A 70 11.93 6.73 3.93
CA GLN A 70 13.15 7.51 4.18
C GLN A 70 14.33 6.60 4.49
N ALA A 71 15.54 7.15 4.45
CA ALA A 71 16.71 6.52 5.05
C ALA A 71 16.44 6.22 6.53
N ASN A 72 16.81 5.02 6.97
CA ASN A 72 16.63 4.63 8.36
C ASN A 72 17.65 5.42 9.23
N PRO A 73 17.19 6.20 10.23
CA PRO A 73 18.07 7.02 11.05
C PRO A 73 18.99 6.22 11.98
N VAL A 74 18.69 4.93 12.22
CA VAL A 74 19.47 4.04 13.08
C VAL A 74 20.47 3.18 12.29
N ASP A 75 20.12 2.82 11.05
CA ASP A 75 20.98 2.08 10.11
C ASP A 75 20.90 2.74 8.72
N PRO A 76 21.79 3.71 8.41
CA PRO A 76 21.77 4.44 7.13
C PRO A 76 21.98 3.55 5.90
N SER A 77 22.40 2.29 6.08
CA SER A 77 22.51 1.32 4.97
C SER A 77 21.16 0.72 4.56
N SER A 78 20.09 1.06 5.29
CA SER A 78 18.71 0.61 5.10
C SER A 78 17.71 1.78 4.95
N LEU A 79 16.52 1.44 4.50
CA LEU A 79 15.35 2.29 4.35
C LEU A 79 14.27 1.85 5.33
N LEU A 80 13.47 2.81 5.78
CA LEU A 80 12.31 2.58 6.61
C LEU A 80 11.07 3.11 5.87
N ALA A 81 10.08 2.24 5.69
CA ALA A 81 8.78 2.60 5.13
C ALA A 81 7.70 2.56 6.22
N ILE A 82 6.90 3.62 6.30
CA ILE A 82 5.66 3.66 7.09
C ILE A 82 4.49 3.77 6.12
N PHE A 83 3.46 2.95 6.31
CA PHE A 83 2.34 2.90 5.37
C PHE A 83 1.04 2.40 6.01
N PRO A 84 -0.11 2.87 5.54
CA PRO A 84 -1.38 2.24 5.85
C PRO A 84 -1.51 0.89 5.13
N LEU A 85 -1.94 -0.13 5.87
CA LEU A 85 -2.17 -1.50 5.40
C LEU A 85 -3.59 -1.93 5.80
N THR A 86 -4.37 -2.45 4.85
CA THR A 86 -5.59 -3.19 5.19
C THR A 86 -5.26 -4.66 5.36
N GLU A 87 -5.65 -5.22 6.51
CA GLU A 87 -5.49 -6.63 6.85
C GLU A 87 -6.78 -7.05 7.56
N PRO A 88 -7.87 -7.33 6.84
CA PRO A 88 -9.16 -7.65 7.45
C PRO A 88 -9.01 -8.72 8.55
N PRO A 89 -9.56 -8.50 9.76
CA PRO A 89 -10.56 -7.50 10.14
C PRO A 89 -10.00 -6.12 10.56
N LEU A 90 -8.71 -5.86 10.35
CA LEU A 90 -7.98 -4.69 10.83
C LEU A 90 -7.52 -3.76 9.69
N ALA A 91 -7.30 -2.51 10.06
CA ALA A 91 -6.50 -1.56 9.30
C ALA A 91 -5.41 -1.02 10.19
N CYS A 92 -4.20 -0.97 9.66
CA CYS A 92 -3.00 -0.70 10.42
C CYS A 92 -2.21 0.45 9.80
N ILE A 93 -1.50 1.20 10.64
CA ILE A 93 -0.27 1.86 10.23
C ILE A 93 0.84 0.86 10.52
N ALA A 94 1.52 0.43 9.47
CA ALA A 94 2.58 -0.56 9.52
C ALA A 94 3.93 0.06 9.16
N LEU A 95 4.99 -0.64 9.55
CA LEU A 95 6.37 -0.29 9.30
C LEU A 95 7.12 -1.49 8.73
N ALA A 96 7.97 -1.26 7.73
CA ALA A 96 8.87 -2.28 7.19
C ALA A 96 10.23 -1.68 6.83
N VAL A 97 11.27 -2.52 6.80
CA VAL A 97 12.66 -2.13 6.51
C VAL A 97 13.09 -2.74 5.18
N SER A 98 13.93 -2.04 4.42
CA SER A 98 14.52 -2.53 3.18
C SER A 98 15.99 -2.16 3.05
N TYR A 99 16.80 -3.01 2.43
CA TYR A 99 18.20 -2.69 2.11
C TYR A 99 18.39 -2.27 0.64
N ASP A 100 17.44 -2.60 -0.24
CA ASP A 100 17.53 -2.37 -1.69
C ASP A 100 16.44 -1.42 -2.24
N GLY A 101 15.46 -1.06 -1.41
CA GLY A 101 14.33 -0.22 -1.77
C GLY A 101 13.25 -0.90 -2.62
N VAL A 102 13.36 -2.20 -2.89
CA VAL A 102 12.39 -2.98 -3.67
C VAL A 102 11.76 -4.07 -2.81
N ARG A 103 12.56 -4.78 -2.01
CA ARG A 103 12.12 -5.81 -1.08
C ARG A 103 12.14 -5.28 0.33
N PHE A 104 11.00 -5.33 0.98
CA PHE A 104 10.80 -4.89 2.35
C PHE A 104 10.47 -6.11 3.22
N SER A 105 10.94 -6.05 4.46
CA SER A 105 10.64 -7.05 5.49
C SER A 105 9.14 -7.22 5.70
N ARG A 106 8.77 -8.27 6.44
CA ARG A 106 7.40 -8.42 6.94
C ARG A 106 6.98 -7.15 7.70
N PRO A 107 5.78 -6.59 7.42
CA PRO A 107 5.32 -5.40 8.12
C PRO A 107 5.11 -5.67 9.62
N ILE A 108 5.44 -4.68 10.44
CA ILE A 108 5.11 -4.64 11.86
C ILE A 108 4.02 -3.58 12.06
N ASN A 109 2.93 -3.95 12.73
CA ASN A 109 1.84 -3.03 13.03
C ASN A 109 2.26 -2.05 14.14
N VAL A 110 2.42 -0.77 13.81
CA VAL A 110 2.71 0.31 14.76
C VAL A 110 1.44 0.76 15.47
N ARG A 111 0.32 0.79 14.73
CA ARG A 111 -1.02 1.06 15.27
C ARG A 111 -2.06 0.30 14.47
N GLN A 112 -3.11 -0.17 15.13
CA GLN A 112 -4.20 -0.91 14.52
C GLN A 112 -5.56 -0.39 14.97
N SER A 113 -6.53 -0.49 14.07
CA SER A 113 -7.94 -0.19 14.27
C SER A 113 -8.79 -1.24 13.58
N LYS A 114 -10.07 -1.36 13.96
CA LYS A 114 -11.01 -2.17 13.18
C LYS A 114 -11.11 -1.63 11.76
N PHE A 115 -11.18 -2.51 10.76
CA PHE A 115 -11.40 -2.13 9.38
C PHE A 115 -12.89 -1.96 9.11
N GLY A 116 -13.27 -0.76 8.71
CA GLY A 116 -14.61 -0.43 8.27
C GLY A 116 -14.60 0.04 6.82
N VAL A 117 -15.59 -0.38 6.04
CA VAL A 117 -15.82 0.14 4.68
C VAL A 117 -17.06 1.02 4.75
N ARG A 118 -16.96 2.23 4.19
CA ARG A 118 -18.16 3.04 3.90
C ARG A 118 -18.68 2.60 2.54
N THR A 119 -19.89 2.07 2.53
CA THR A 119 -20.65 1.90 1.30
C THR A 119 -21.29 3.26 0.94
N HIS A 120 -21.51 3.49 -0.35
CA HIS A 120 -22.47 4.48 -0.82
C HIS A 120 -23.74 3.72 -1.23
N ASP A 121 -24.91 4.36 -1.12
CA ASP A 121 -26.10 3.79 -1.74
C ASP A 121 -25.93 3.67 -3.26
N LYS A 122 -26.84 2.93 -3.91
CA LYS A 122 -26.80 2.62 -5.36
C LYS A 122 -26.75 3.88 -6.25
N ASN A 123 -27.02 5.06 -5.70
CA ASN A 123 -27.05 6.33 -6.40
C ASN A 123 -25.83 7.22 -6.08
N GLY A 124 -24.97 6.83 -5.14
CA GLY A 124 -23.76 7.58 -4.77
C GLY A 124 -24.01 8.81 -3.90
N GLU A 125 -25.25 9.13 -3.56
CA GLU A 125 -25.65 10.44 -3.04
C GLU A 125 -25.49 10.58 -1.52
N ARG A 126 -25.47 9.48 -0.77
CA ARG A 126 -25.29 9.52 0.69
C ARG A 126 -24.34 8.43 1.19
N PRO A 127 -23.39 8.76 2.10
CA PRO A 127 -22.58 7.73 2.75
C PRO A 127 -23.50 6.86 3.61
N THR A 128 -23.60 5.57 3.31
CA THR A 128 -24.30 4.61 4.15
C THR A 128 -23.44 4.19 5.34
N ARG A 129 -24.09 3.56 6.34
CA ARG A 129 -23.55 3.10 7.62
C ARG A 129 -22.15 2.47 7.47
N LEU A 130 -21.24 2.76 8.40
CA LEU A 130 -19.92 2.12 8.44
C LEU A 130 -20.10 0.61 8.69
N GLU A 131 -19.72 -0.21 7.72
CA GLU A 131 -19.77 -1.66 7.82
C GLU A 131 -18.41 -2.18 8.30
N TRP A 132 -18.39 -2.84 9.44
CA TRP A 132 -17.17 -3.46 9.99
C TRP A 132 -16.99 -4.85 9.38
N ARG A 133 -15.83 -5.14 8.78
CA ARG A 133 -15.51 -6.51 8.37
C ARG A 133 -15.22 -7.35 9.62
N GLY A 134 -16.24 -8.00 10.18
CA GLY A 134 -16.07 -9.10 11.13
C GLY A 134 -15.55 -10.33 10.39
N GLY A 135 -14.66 -11.10 11.02
CA GLY A 135 -14.16 -12.35 10.43
C GLY A 135 -15.31 -13.26 10.00
N GLY A 136 -15.29 -13.71 8.73
CA GLY A 136 -16.22 -14.72 8.23
C GLY A 136 -17.43 -14.25 7.41
N HIS A 137 -17.40 -13.11 6.72
CA HIS A 137 -18.44 -12.78 5.73
C HIS A 137 -17.99 -13.09 4.29
N PRO A 138 -18.79 -13.85 3.51
CA PRO A 138 -18.43 -14.24 2.15
C PRO A 138 -18.42 -13.02 1.21
N PRO A 139 -17.66 -13.07 0.10
CA PRO A 139 -17.59 -11.97 -0.85
C PRO A 139 -19.00 -11.61 -1.35
N ALA A 140 -19.33 -10.33 -1.27
CA ALA A 140 -20.57 -9.78 -1.81
C ALA A 140 -20.60 -10.05 -3.33
N GLY A 141 -21.38 -11.06 -3.72
CA GLY A 141 -21.44 -11.53 -5.08
C GLY A 141 -22.24 -12.81 -5.24
N ARG A 142 -23.43 -12.92 -4.63
CA ARG A 142 -24.51 -13.81 -5.09
C ARG A 142 -25.88 -13.23 -4.72
N GLY A 143 -26.73 -13.06 -5.74
CA GLY A 143 -28.14 -12.70 -5.65
C GLY A 143 -28.51 -11.66 -6.71
N GLY A 144 -29.20 -12.00 -7.81
CA GLY A 144 -29.86 -13.25 -8.15
C GLY A 144 -30.54 -13.18 -9.51
N GLY A 145 -31.39 -14.17 -9.78
CA GLY A 145 -32.31 -14.23 -10.93
C GLY A 145 -31.73 -14.95 -12.13
#